data_AF-A0A1Q9F6Y6-F1
#
_entry.id   AF-A0A1Q9F6Y6-F1
#
_cell.length_a   1.000
_cell.length_b   1.000
_cell.length_c   1.000
_cell.angle_alpha   90.00
_cell.angle_beta   90.00
_cell.angle_gamma   90.00
#
_symmetry.space_group_name_H-M   'P 1'
#
loop_
_entity.id
_entity.type
_entity.pdbx_description
1 polymer ?
#
loop_
_entity_poly.entity_id
_entity_poly.type
_entity_poly.pdbx_seq_one_letter_code
_entity_poly.pdbx_strand_id
1 'polypeptide(L)'
;MTSRTGNPYLDFMLQNAVLFPWGSDDEEEEEAAFHRSRSPRKEFSGSRDRLVLEVDNASRITWKLPNHVALAGRILEHCQAVIHRVRLETGGLELAIYKMGITHDCCARFELYRAKGWDQMVVMHECPDLGSVEMLEATAKHVVSIAQTFAGDDSSKALQTMARCCKNDAEKALQKVLREFDLTLDVPITQMACAAGVNIPVLLPQVDPGFRSSGSATGCYTLITTYGCILTCKKILWCLFCFTVTVAARFVRLDILHVYHLGMGRDFTASSLVVLLDVYEAGSVAQGLELMTADLRRFLSQTRRQLHFKVLSRDLLGYKTDNTFPSGHWSKGADTPVVMEFLLWLLRQHQSKVDGDQLLRVIFGAADAMGVFMRTVLAGGLWLTSAEATTLYDSGMHFLQSYGKCASIAFRRNLCRYNLTPKLHCWHHLCYDLKRSLDRGLQYHLSPLADANFADEDFVGRVSRLSRRVSPRLQALRTIGRYLAATRAQLTVGQGD
;
A
#
# COMPACT_ATOMS: atom_id res chain seq x y z
N MET A 1 28.62 -16.33 38.20
CA MET A 1 28.49 -15.08 37.42
C MET A 1 27.54 -15.35 36.26
N THR A 2 26.25 -15.10 36.44
CA THR A 2 25.22 -15.24 35.40
C THR A 2 25.28 -14.01 34.49
N SER A 3 25.76 -14.17 33.26
CA SER A 3 25.79 -13.11 32.25
C SER A 3 24.35 -12.71 31.88
N ARG A 4 23.94 -11.49 32.24
CA ARG A 4 22.73 -10.87 31.69
C ARG A 4 22.97 -10.64 30.19
N THR A 5 22.44 -11.52 29.35
CA THR A 5 22.19 -11.22 27.94
C THR A 5 20.95 -10.34 27.87
N GLY A 6 21.07 -9.09 28.31
CA GLY A 6 20.04 -8.07 28.10
C GLY A 6 19.92 -7.80 26.61
N ASN A 7 18.69 -7.67 26.09
CA ASN A 7 18.47 -7.21 24.73
C ASN A 7 18.87 -5.71 24.70
N PRO A 8 19.93 -5.31 23.95
CA PRO A 8 20.40 -3.92 23.93
C PRO A 8 19.33 -2.93 23.50
N TYR A 9 18.36 -3.41 22.70
CA TYR A 9 17.20 -2.61 22.29
C TYR A 9 16.25 -2.36 23.46
N LEU A 10 15.97 -3.36 24.31
CA LEU A 10 15.19 -3.16 25.52
C LEU A 10 15.91 -2.20 26.49
N ASP A 11 17.23 -2.31 26.60
CA ASP A 11 18.02 -1.38 27.41
C ASP A 11 17.93 0.06 26.87
N PHE A 12 18.00 0.25 25.54
CA PHE A 12 17.78 1.55 24.89
C PHE A 12 16.37 2.09 25.16
N MET A 13 15.34 1.25 25.04
CA MET A 13 13.95 1.61 25.33
C MET A 13 13.77 2.07 26.78
N LEU A 14 14.37 1.34 27.72
CA LEU A 14 14.33 1.67 29.15
C LEU A 14 15.07 2.96 29.47
N GLN A 15 16.24 3.17 28.87
CA GLN A 15 17.05 4.39 29.05
C GLN A 15 16.39 5.64 28.45
N ASN A 16 15.51 5.46 27.47
CA ASN A 16 14.84 6.54 26.74
C ASN A 16 13.34 6.59 27.00
N ALA A 17 12.87 6.06 28.14
CA ALA A 17 11.44 6.00 28.47
C ALA A 17 10.74 7.37 28.42
N VAL A 18 11.46 8.47 28.70
CA VAL A 18 10.93 9.85 28.60
C VAL A 18 10.61 10.25 27.14
N LEU A 19 11.29 9.67 26.15
CA LEU A 19 10.99 9.86 24.73
C LEU A 19 9.78 9.05 24.28
N PHE A 20 9.46 8.00 25.02
CA PHE A 20 8.41 7.04 24.75
C PHE A 20 7.58 6.81 26.01
N PRO A 21 6.89 7.83 26.55
CA PRO A 21 6.07 7.70 27.75
C PRO A 21 4.84 6.88 27.37
N TRP A 22 4.97 5.56 27.44
CA TRP A 22 3.82 4.69 27.31
C TRP A 22 3.07 4.74 28.64
N GLY A 23 1.98 5.51 28.68
CA GLY A 23 0.96 5.41 29.73
C GLY A 23 0.95 6.43 30.86
N SER A 24 1.53 7.63 30.71
CA SER A 24 1.11 8.77 31.54
C SER A 24 0.27 9.72 30.69
N ASP A 25 -0.89 10.10 31.23
CA ASP A 25 -1.89 10.99 30.65
C ASP A 25 -1.39 12.45 30.48
N ASP A 26 -0.08 12.67 30.32
CA ASP A 26 0.52 14.01 30.16
C ASP A 26 0.25 14.61 28.76
N GLU A 27 -0.34 13.84 27.84
CA GLU A 27 -0.91 14.38 26.60
C GLU A 27 -2.03 15.39 26.89
N GLU A 28 -2.76 15.25 28.02
CA GLU A 28 -3.80 16.20 28.41
C GLU A 28 -3.23 17.58 28.79
N GLU A 29 -2.04 17.67 29.39
CA GLU A 29 -1.44 18.96 29.75
C GLU A 29 -0.89 19.71 28.52
N GLU A 30 -0.23 19.00 27.58
CA GLU A 30 0.23 19.61 26.33
C GLU A 30 -0.95 20.00 25.42
N GLU A 31 -1.99 19.17 25.34
CA GLU A 31 -3.20 19.45 24.56
C GLU A 31 -4.00 20.61 25.20
N ALA A 32 -4.08 20.68 26.53
CA ALA A 32 -4.68 21.80 27.25
C ALA A 32 -3.88 23.11 27.10
N ALA A 33 -2.55 23.05 27.02
CA ALA A 33 -1.72 24.22 26.73
C ALA A 33 -1.90 24.70 25.28
N PHE A 34 -2.02 23.76 24.34
CA PHE A 34 -2.29 24.04 22.94
C PHE A 34 -3.68 24.67 22.73
N HIS A 35 -4.73 24.13 23.36
CA HIS A 35 -6.09 24.67 23.31
C HIS A 35 -6.21 26.06 23.94
N ARG A 36 -5.43 26.37 24.98
CA ARG A 36 -5.38 27.72 25.59
C ARG A 36 -4.79 28.80 24.68
N SER A 37 -4.05 28.43 23.63
CA SER A 37 -3.36 29.38 22.74
C SER A 37 -4.16 29.84 21.50
N ARG A 38 -5.33 29.25 21.23
CA ARG A 38 -6.18 29.62 20.08
C ARG A 38 -7.37 30.47 20.52
N SER A 39 -7.63 31.55 19.77
CA SER A 39 -8.90 32.28 19.83
C SER A 39 -10.06 31.32 19.55
N PRO A 40 -11.21 31.42 20.25
CA PRO A 40 -12.30 30.48 20.11
C PRO A 40 -12.81 30.48 18.65
N ARG A 41 -12.67 29.33 17.98
CA ARG A 41 -13.40 29.06 16.73
C ARG A 41 -14.88 29.17 17.08
N LYS A 42 -15.65 29.96 16.30
CA LYS A 42 -17.11 29.97 16.37
C LYS A 42 -17.60 28.53 16.28
N GLU A 43 -18.03 27.96 17.40
CA GLU A 43 -18.81 26.75 17.42
C GLU A 43 -20.08 27.05 16.63
N PHE A 44 -20.20 26.43 15.46
CA PHE A 44 -21.49 26.32 14.80
C PHE A 44 -22.33 25.39 15.68
N SER A 45 -23.30 25.95 16.38
CA SER A 45 -24.40 25.23 17.02
C SER A 45 -25.31 24.61 15.96
N GLY A 46 -24.76 23.67 15.19
CA GLY A 46 -25.53 22.84 14.28
C GLY A 46 -26.36 21.88 15.11
N SER A 47 -27.68 22.02 15.02
CA SER A 47 -28.67 20.98 15.28
C SER A 47 -28.08 19.59 15.02
N ARG A 48 -28.15 18.68 16.00
CA ARG A 48 -27.89 17.25 15.76
C ARG A 48 -28.98 16.76 14.82
N ASP A 49 -28.79 16.95 13.52
CA ASP A 49 -29.71 16.50 12.50
C ASP A 49 -29.82 14.97 12.62
N ARG A 50 -30.99 14.54 13.09
CA ARG A 50 -31.35 13.14 13.23
C ARG A 50 -31.32 12.52 11.84
N LEU A 51 -30.41 11.56 11.64
CA LEU A 51 -30.41 10.69 10.48
C LEU A 51 -31.79 10.02 10.37
N VAL A 52 -32.45 10.17 9.22
CA VAL A 52 -33.73 9.50 8.94
C VAL A 52 -33.42 8.15 8.31
N LEU A 53 -33.85 7.08 8.98
CA LEU A 53 -33.78 5.72 8.46
C LEU A 53 -35.04 5.46 7.64
N GLU A 54 -34.90 5.19 6.34
CA GLU A 54 -35.98 4.69 5.50
C GLU A 54 -35.67 3.23 5.15
N VAL A 55 -36.51 2.31 5.65
CA VAL A 55 -36.48 0.89 5.25
C VAL A 55 -37.59 0.68 4.25
N ASP A 56 -37.24 0.24 3.04
CA ASP A 56 -38.23 -0.08 2.02
C ASP A 56 -38.67 -1.55 2.10
N ASN A 57 -39.81 -1.88 1.46
CA ASN A 57 -40.40 -3.22 1.47
C ASN A 57 -39.55 -4.30 0.77
N ALA A 58 -38.43 -3.93 0.12
CA ALA A 58 -37.53 -4.82 -0.61
C ALA A 58 -36.21 -5.08 0.16
N SER A 59 -36.19 -4.88 1.48
CA SER A 59 -35.03 -5.05 2.37
C SER A 59 -33.88 -4.07 2.06
N ARG A 60 -34.21 -2.89 1.54
CA ARG A 60 -33.23 -1.80 1.34
C ARG A 60 -33.24 -0.88 2.54
N ILE A 61 -32.07 -0.59 3.07
CA ILE A 61 -31.88 0.34 4.17
C ILE A 61 -31.24 1.60 3.59
N THR A 62 -31.94 2.73 3.67
CA THR A 62 -31.43 4.01 3.15
C THR A 62 -31.13 4.97 4.29
N TRP A 63 -29.89 5.46 4.32
CA TRP A 63 -29.43 6.55 5.16
C TRP A 63 -29.26 7.79 4.29
N LYS A 64 -30.14 8.78 4.46
CA LYS A 64 -30.05 10.04 3.71
C LYS A 64 -29.21 11.06 4.49
N LEU A 65 -28.25 11.67 3.81
CA LEU A 65 -27.62 12.93 4.25
C LEU A 65 -28.63 14.08 4.08
N PRO A 66 -28.70 15.05 5.01
CA PRO A 66 -29.49 16.26 4.81
C PRO A 66 -29.07 17.00 3.53
N ASN A 67 -30.07 17.51 2.80
CA ASN A 67 -29.92 18.17 1.50
C ASN A 67 -29.19 19.52 1.56
N HIS A 68 -27.87 19.54 1.83
CA HIS A 68 -27.06 20.75 1.64
C HIS A 68 -25.69 20.39 1.08
N VAL A 69 -25.31 21.09 0.00
CA VAL A 69 -24.01 21.15 -0.71
C VAL A 69 -22.91 20.32 -0.03
N ALA A 70 -22.91 19.01 -0.24
CA ALA A 70 -22.03 18.12 0.48
C ALA A 70 -20.65 18.13 -0.19
N LEU A 71 -19.69 18.81 0.45
CA LEU A 71 -18.28 18.68 0.11
C LEU A 71 -17.86 17.20 0.21
N ALA A 72 -17.06 16.71 -0.73
CA ALA A 72 -16.66 15.29 -0.80
C ALA A 72 -16.14 14.72 0.52
N GLY A 73 -15.45 15.52 1.33
CA GLY A 73 -15.00 15.13 2.67
C GLY A 73 -16.14 14.77 3.63
N ARG A 74 -17.24 15.52 3.63
CA ARG A 74 -18.42 15.24 4.49
C ARG A 74 -19.18 14.00 4.04
N ILE A 75 -19.23 13.74 2.73
CA ILE A 75 -19.80 12.50 2.19
C ILE A 75 -18.97 11.31 2.65
N LEU A 76 -17.63 11.41 2.60
CA LEU A 76 -16.73 10.36 3.07
C LEU A 76 -16.87 10.11 4.58
N GLU A 77 -16.88 11.16 5.39
CA GLU A 77 -17.11 11.07 6.84
C GLU A 77 -18.45 10.40 7.17
N HIS A 78 -19.52 10.74 6.44
CA HIS A 78 -20.82 10.10 6.59
C HIS A 78 -20.80 8.62 6.23
N CYS A 79 -20.21 8.26 5.08
CA CYS A 79 -20.05 6.87 4.68
C CYS A 79 -19.28 6.06 5.72
N GLN A 80 -18.21 6.64 6.29
CA GLN A 80 -17.46 6.00 7.39
C GLN A 80 -18.33 5.78 8.64
N ALA A 81 -19.13 6.78 9.03
CA ALA A 81 -20.02 6.68 10.18
C ALA A 81 -21.10 5.61 9.99
N VAL A 82 -21.68 5.50 8.78
CA VAL A 82 -22.67 4.47 8.45
C VAL A 82 -22.03 3.07 8.48
N ILE A 83 -20.83 2.89 7.89
CA ILE A 83 -20.10 1.62 7.93
C ILE A 83 -19.80 1.22 9.39
N HIS A 84 -19.33 2.16 10.20
CA HIS A 84 -19.03 1.92 11.60
C HIS A 84 -20.29 1.48 12.37
N ARG A 85 -21.42 2.14 12.13
CA ARG A 85 -22.70 1.77 12.75
C ARG A 85 -23.18 0.39 12.34
N VAL A 86 -23.16 0.08 11.04
CA VAL A 86 -23.54 -1.26 10.53
C VAL A 86 -22.68 -2.33 11.20
N ARG A 87 -21.36 -2.11 11.34
CA ARG A 87 -20.46 -3.03 12.05
C ARG A 87 -20.86 -3.26 13.50
N LEU A 88 -21.23 -2.20 14.21
CA LEU A 88 -21.67 -2.29 15.61
C LEU A 88 -23.01 -3.03 15.73
N GLU A 89 -23.96 -2.72 14.85
CA GLU A 89 -25.30 -3.32 14.85
C GLU A 89 -25.28 -4.80 14.46
N THR A 90 -24.36 -5.22 13.58
CA THR A 90 -24.16 -6.64 13.22
C THR A 90 -23.23 -7.38 14.18
N GLY A 91 -22.95 -6.84 15.36
CA GLY A 91 -22.21 -7.52 16.42
C GLY A 91 -20.69 -7.62 16.23
N GLY A 92 -20.10 -6.89 15.27
CA GLY A 92 -18.64 -6.65 15.13
C GLY A 92 -17.73 -7.87 14.88
N LEU A 93 -18.23 -9.10 15.04
CA LEU A 93 -17.45 -10.35 15.04
C LEU A 93 -17.65 -11.19 13.77
N GLU A 94 -18.68 -10.91 12.98
CA GLU A 94 -18.87 -11.55 11.67
C GLU A 94 -18.24 -10.70 10.55
N LEU A 95 -17.35 -11.30 9.77
CA LEU A 95 -16.51 -10.64 8.76
C LEU A 95 -17.33 -10.12 7.56
N ALA A 96 -17.92 -8.92 7.64
CA ALA A 96 -18.61 -8.29 6.51
C ALA A 96 -17.65 -7.87 5.38
N ILE A 97 -17.87 -8.36 4.15
CA ILE A 97 -17.24 -7.87 2.93
C ILE A 97 -18.14 -6.78 2.35
N TYR A 98 -17.55 -5.61 2.15
CA TYR A 98 -18.22 -4.47 1.55
C TYR A 98 -17.80 -4.36 0.09
N LYS A 99 -18.75 -4.45 -0.84
CA LYS A 99 -18.52 -3.99 -2.20
C LYS A 99 -18.95 -2.54 -2.30
N MET A 100 -17.98 -1.64 -2.20
CA MET A 100 -18.21 -0.22 -2.42
C MET A 100 -18.31 0.04 -3.92
N GLY A 101 -19.50 0.45 -4.37
CA GLY A 101 -19.77 0.75 -5.76
C GLY A 101 -20.56 2.05 -5.89
N ILE A 102 -20.31 2.77 -6.98
CA ILE A 102 -21.09 3.92 -7.38
C ILE A 102 -22.03 3.43 -8.49
N THR A 103 -23.34 3.68 -8.36
CA THR A 103 -24.32 3.21 -9.34
C THR A 103 -25.42 4.22 -9.57
N HIS A 104 -26.07 4.19 -10.73
CA HIS A 104 -27.02 5.23 -11.11
C HIS A 104 -28.45 4.96 -10.86
N ASP A 105 -28.70 3.69 -10.70
CA ASP A 105 -29.97 3.11 -10.48
C ASP A 105 -29.67 2.01 -9.48
N CYS A 106 -29.85 2.36 -8.21
CA CYS A 106 -29.63 1.42 -7.14
C CYS A 106 -30.56 0.22 -7.27
N CYS A 107 -31.77 0.42 -7.81
CA CYS A 107 -32.78 -0.60 -7.98
C CYS A 107 -32.27 -1.63 -9.00
N ALA A 108 -31.94 -1.20 -10.21
CA ALA A 108 -31.44 -2.09 -11.26
C ALA A 108 -30.14 -2.79 -10.83
N ARG A 109 -29.25 -2.09 -10.12
CA ARG A 109 -28.02 -2.66 -9.59
C ARG A 109 -28.29 -3.70 -8.52
N PHE A 110 -29.25 -3.45 -7.62
CA PHE A 110 -29.63 -4.41 -6.60
C PHE A 110 -30.24 -5.64 -7.23
N GLU A 111 -31.14 -5.52 -8.20
CA GLU A 111 -31.70 -6.72 -8.85
C GLU A 111 -30.62 -7.57 -9.53
N LEU A 112 -29.61 -6.94 -10.14
CA LEU A 112 -28.45 -7.64 -10.69
C LEU A 112 -27.61 -8.35 -9.62
N TYR A 113 -27.48 -7.77 -8.42
CA TYR A 113 -26.83 -8.42 -7.29
C TYR A 113 -27.73 -9.48 -6.64
N ARG A 114 -29.04 -9.26 -6.56
CA ARG A 114 -30.01 -10.24 -6.06
C ARG A 114 -30.00 -11.51 -6.91
N ALA A 115 -29.93 -11.36 -8.23
CA ALA A 115 -29.73 -12.48 -9.14
C ALA A 115 -28.41 -13.24 -8.92
N LYS A 116 -27.43 -12.65 -8.22
CA LYS A 116 -26.14 -13.25 -7.85
C LYS A 116 -26.07 -13.67 -6.38
N GLY A 117 -27.21 -13.74 -5.69
CA GLY A 117 -27.31 -14.21 -4.30
C GLY A 117 -27.11 -13.14 -3.23
N TRP A 118 -27.19 -11.85 -3.56
CA TRP A 118 -27.08 -10.75 -2.59
C TRP A 118 -28.47 -10.28 -2.15
N ASP A 119 -28.75 -10.25 -0.86
CA ASP A 119 -30.11 -10.09 -0.29
C ASP A 119 -30.35 -8.76 0.44
N GLN A 120 -29.32 -7.97 0.74
CA GLN A 120 -29.45 -6.67 1.42
C GLN A 120 -28.66 -5.53 0.77
N MET A 121 -29.28 -4.35 0.66
CA MET A 121 -28.68 -3.12 0.14
C MET A 121 -28.70 -1.97 1.16
N VAL A 122 -27.51 -1.47 1.46
CA VAL A 122 -27.22 -0.11 1.97
C VAL A 122 -27.55 1.00 1.00
N VAL A 123 -28.10 2.15 1.34
CA VAL A 123 -27.98 3.37 0.53
C VAL A 123 -27.37 4.45 1.41
N MET A 124 -26.10 4.80 1.21
CA MET A 124 -25.38 5.74 2.10
C MET A 124 -25.59 7.21 1.71
N HIS A 125 -25.87 7.52 0.45
CA HIS A 125 -25.97 8.90 -0.03
C HIS A 125 -26.56 8.99 -1.44
N GLU A 126 -27.68 9.66 -1.63
CA GLU A 126 -28.28 9.90 -2.94
C GLU A 126 -28.11 11.38 -3.31
N CYS A 127 -27.58 11.69 -4.49
CA CYS A 127 -27.42 13.06 -4.96
C CYS A 127 -27.98 13.23 -6.38
N PRO A 128 -28.98 14.10 -6.59
CA PRO A 128 -29.57 14.34 -7.90
C PRO A 128 -28.70 15.21 -8.82
N ASP A 129 -27.72 15.94 -8.28
CA ASP A 129 -26.91 16.92 -9.03
C ASP A 129 -25.42 16.54 -9.05
N LEU A 130 -24.86 16.41 -10.26
CA LEU A 130 -23.72 15.53 -10.56
C LEU A 130 -22.44 16.26 -10.98
N GLY A 131 -22.31 17.55 -10.67
CA GLY A 131 -21.22 18.44 -11.15
C GLY A 131 -19.78 18.07 -10.74
N SER A 132 -19.50 16.85 -10.27
CA SER A 132 -18.19 16.40 -9.77
C SER A 132 -17.68 15.08 -10.40
N VAL A 133 -18.15 14.72 -11.60
CA VAL A 133 -17.76 13.50 -12.35
C VAL A 133 -16.57 13.74 -13.30
N GLU A 134 -15.48 14.31 -12.80
CA GLU A 134 -14.31 14.62 -13.65
C GLU A 134 -13.33 13.44 -13.80
N MET A 135 -13.23 12.52 -12.84
CA MET A 135 -12.16 11.49 -12.84
C MET A 135 -12.34 10.35 -13.86
N LEU A 136 -13.55 9.78 -13.99
CA LEU A 136 -13.79 8.64 -14.89
C LEU A 136 -13.78 9.06 -16.36
N GLU A 137 -14.31 10.26 -16.63
CA GLU A 137 -14.27 10.87 -17.94
C GLU A 137 -12.82 11.22 -18.33
N ALA A 138 -12.00 11.67 -17.39
CA ALA A 138 -10.57 11.90 -17.62
C ALA A 138 -9.81 10.62 -18.01
N THR A 139 -10.07 9.48 -17.37
CA THR A 139 -9.41 8.20 -17.73
C THR A 139 -9.82 7.72 -19.12
N ALA A 140 -11.11 7.75 -19.45
CA ALA A 140 -11.57 7.36 -20.79
C ALA A 140 -11.04 8.32 -21.88
N LYS A 141 -11.02 9.63 -21.61
CA LYS A 141 -10.39 10.64 -22.47
C LYS A 141 -8.90 10.38 -22.68
N HIS A 142 -8.20 9.91 -21.64
CA HIS A 142 -6.79 9.58 -21.71
C HIS A 142 -6.54 8.36 -22.61
N VAL A 143 -7.34 7.30 -22.49
CA VAL A 143 -7.25 6.11 -23.35
C VAL A 143 -7.50 6.47 -24.82
N VAL A 144 -8.51 7.31 -25.12
CA VAL A 144 -8.73 7.83 -26.48
C VAL A 144 -7.53 8.64 -26.97
N SER A 145 -6.94 9.48 -26.12
CA SER A 145 -5.76 10.27 -26.48
C SER A 145 -4.54 9.40 -26.79
N ILE A 146 -4.33 8.32 -26.04
CA ILE A 146 -3.28 7.33 -26.32
C ILE A 146 -3.55 6.65 -27.66
N ALA A 147 -4.77 6.17 -27.90
CA ALA A 147 -5.12 5.53 -29.16
C ALA A 147 -4.89 6.46 -30.36
N GLN A 148 -5.20 7.76 -30.23
CA GLN A 148 -4.92 8.77 -31.26
C GLN A 148 -3.43 8.91 -31.57
N THR A 149 -2.57 8.83 -30.57
CA THR A 149 -1.10 8.90 -30.75
C THR A 149 -0.56 7.68 -31.50
N PHE A 150 -1.09 6.49 -31.23
CA PHE A 150 -0.52 5.23 -31.76
C PHE A 150 -1.22 4.70 -33.03
N ALA A 151 -2.41 5.20 -33.39
CA ALA A 151 -3.17 4.68 -34.53
C ALA A 151 -2.57 5.00 -35.91
N GLY A 152 -1.64 5.96 -36.02
CA GLY A 152 -1.01 6.32 -37.29
C GLY A 152 -0.03 5.27 -37.83
N ASP A 153 0.61 4.52 -36.94
CA ASP A 153 1.66 3.55 -37.28
C ASP A 153 1.20 2.08 -37.15
N ASP A 154 -0.02 1.84 -36.67
CA ASP A 154 -0.53 0.51 -36.36
C ASP A 154 -1.62 0.03 -37.34
N SER A 155 -1.53 -1.24 -37.74
CA SER A 155 -2.53 -1.94 -38.56
C SER A 155 -3.76 -2.43 -37.77
N SER A 156 -3.76 -2.26 -36.44
CA SER A 156 -4.86 -2.66 -35.56
C SER A 156 -6.14 -1.85 -35.80
N LYS A 157 -7.16 -2.51 -36.36
CA LYS A 157 -8.50 -1.92 -36.56
C LYS A 157 -9.14 -1.46 -35.25
N ALA A 158 -8.93 -2.18 -34.15
CA ALA A 158 -9.45 -1.79 -32.84
C ALA A 158 -8.84 -0.48 -32.34
N LEU A 159 -7.52 -0.31 -32.50
CA LEU A 159 -6.84 0.92 -32.11
C LEU A 159 -7.27 2.12 -32.97
N GLN A 160 -7.42 1.90 -34.28
CA GLN A 160 -7.94 2.91 -35.20
C GLN A 160 -9.39 3.32 -34.86
N THR A 161 -10.25 2.38 -34.44
CA THR A 161 -11.62 2.69 -34.01
C THR A 161 -11.64 3.40 -32.65
N MET A 162 -10.77 3.01 -31.69
CA MET A 162 -10.60 3.72 -30.42
C MET A 162 -10.12 5.17 -30.62
N ALA A 163 -9.20 5.40 -31.55
CA ALA A 163 -8.68 6.74 -31.86
C ALA A 163 -9.74 7.70 -32.41
N ARG A 164 -10.76 7.16 -33.09
CA ARG A 164 -11.89 7.93 -33.66
C ARG A 164 -12.99 8.23 -32.65
N CYS A 165 -12.91 7.71 -31.42
CA CYS A 165 -13.90 7.99 -30.38
C CYS A 165 -13.89 9.47 -29.98
N CYS A 166 -15.07 10.07 -29.82
CA CYS A 166 -15.20 11.45 -29.34
C CYS A 166 -14.81 11.53 -27.85
N LYS A 167 -13.94 12.48 -27.49
CA LYS A 167 -13.49 12.68 -26.10
C LYS A 167 -14.64 13.02 -25.14
N ASN A 168 -15.70 13.67 -25.61
CA ASN A 168 -16.86 14.05 -24.78
C ASN A 168 -17.75 12.85 -24.39
N ASP A 169 -17.64 11.72 -25.10
CA ASP A 169 -18.36 10.47 -24.83
C ASP A 169 -17.41 9.26 -24.76
N ALA A 170 -16.14 9.51 -24.42
CA ALA A 170 -15.05 8.54 -24.55
C ALA A 170 -15.37 7.19 -23.90
N GLU A 171 -16.03 7.19 -22.74
CA GLU A 171 -16.38 5.96 -22.03
C GLU A 171 -17.37 5.07 -22.80
N LYS A 172 -18.48 5.65 -23.29
CA LYS A 172 -19.51 4.88 -24.03
C LYS A 172 -18.97 4.41 -25.36
N ALA A 173 -18.22 5.28 -26.04
CA ALA A 173 -17.60 4.97 -27.31
C ALA A 173 -16.57 3.83 -27.16
N LEU A 174 -15.67 3.92 -26.17
CA LEU A 174 -14.71 2.86 -25.88
C LEU A 174 -15.39 1.54 -25.52
N GLN A 175 -16.46 1.54 -24.72
CA GLN A 175 -17.19 0.31 -24.41
C GLN A 175 -17.78 -0.36 -25.66
N LYS A 176 -18.28 0.42 -26.62
CA LYS A 176 -18.75 -0.12 -27.90
C LYS A 176 -17.61 -0.76 -28.68
N VAL A 177 -16.44 -0.11 -28.73
CA VAL A 177 -15.25 -0.64 -29.40
C VAL A 177 -14.75 -1.92 -28.72
N LEU A 178 -14.70 -1.96 -27.38
CA LEU A 178 -14.28 -3.15 -26.65
C LEU A 178 -15.19 -4.35 -26.95
N ARG A 179 -16.50 -4.15 -27.10
CA ARG A 179 -17.43 -5.22 -27.50
C ARG A 179 -17.31 -5.61 -28.97
N GLU A 180 -17.16 -4.62 -29.86
CA GLU A 180 -17.04 -4.85 -31.30
C GLU A 180 -15.82 -5.72 -31.66
N PHE A 181 -14.72 -5.55 -30.92
CA PHE A 181 -13.48 -6.28 -31.13
C PHE A 181 -13.23 -7.40 -30.12
N ASP A 182 -14.25 -7.76 -29.31
CA ASP A 182 -14.16 -8.79 -28.27
C ASP A 182 -12.94 -8.63 -27.33
N LEU A 183 -12.63 -7.37 -27.01
CA LEU A 183 -11.56 -6.99 -26.08
C LEU A 183 -12.05 -6.96 -24.62
N THR A 184 -13.31 -7.35 -24.39
CA THR A 184 -13.87 -7.54 -23.07
C THR A 184 -13.43 -8.88 -22.53
N LEU A 185 -12.73 -8.89 -21.40
CA LEU A 185 -12.47 -10.12 -20.68
C LEU A 185 -13.76 -10.52 -19.94
N ASP A 186 -14.52 -11.46 -20.49
CA ASP A 186 -15.55 -12.14 -19.71
C ASP A 186 -14.84 -12.93 -18.62
N VAL A 187 -15.05 -12.51 -17.36
CA VAL A 187 -14.53 -13.23 -16.21
C VAL A 187 -15.63 -14.20 -15.76
N PRO A 188 -15.54 -15.50 -16.06
CA PRO A 188 -16.60 -16.43 -15.73
C PRO A 188 -16.73 -16.53 -14.21
N ILE A 189 -17.98 -16.58 -13.76
CA ILE A 189 -18.33 -16.80 -12.37
C ILE A 189 -18.45 -18.31 -12.17
N THR A 190 -17.49 -18.91 -11.48
CA THR A 190 -17.50 -20.34 -11.15
C THR A 190 -18.01 -20.50 -9.72
N GLN A 191 -18.88 -21.48 -9.49
CA GLN A 191 -19.34 -21.82 -8.15
C GLN A 191 -18.27 -22.68 -7.45
N MET A 192 -17.69 -22.19 -6.37
CA MET A 192 -16.70 -22.92 -5.56
C MET A 192 -17.35 -23.42 -4.28
N ALA A 193 -17.36 -24.73 -4.09
CA ALA A 193 -17.82 -25.35 -2.85
C ALA A 193 -16.83 -25.05 -1.72
N CYS A 194 -17.25 -24.27 -0.74
CA CYS A 194 -16.41 -23.82 0.38
C CYS A 194 -16.67 -24.62 1.66
N ALA A 195 -17.86 -25.21 1.78
CA ALA A 195 -18.28 -26.13 2.84
C ALA A 195 -19.43 -27.01 2.34
N ALA A 196 -19.84 -28.02 3.11
CA ALA A 196 -20.98 -28.87 2.75
C ALA A 196 -22.26 -28.02 2.55
N GLY A 197 -22.75 -27.98 1.32
CA GLY A 197 -23.94 -27.21 0.93
C GLY A 197 -23.72 -25.71 0.69
N VAL A 198 -22.49 -25.19 0.82
CA VAL A 198 -22.18 -23.77 0.61
C VAL A 198 -21.31 -23.59 -0.62
N ASN A 199 -21.93 -23.08 -1.70
CA ASN A 199 -21.26 -22.70 -2.92
C ASN A 199 -21.14 -21.18 -3.00
N ILE A 200 -19.94 -20.67 -3.27
CA ILE A 200 -19.68 -19.24 -3.40
C ILE A 200 -19.31 -18.93 -4.85
N PRO A 201 -19.95 -17.95 -5.50
CA PRO A 201 -19.54 -17.48 -6.82
C PRO A 201 -18.16 -16.81 -6.72
N VAL A 202 -17.16 -17.39 -7.36
CA VAL A 202 -15.80 -16.85 -7.45
C VAL A 202 -15.45 -16.52 -8.90
N LEU A 203 -14.69 -15.44 -9.07
CA LEU A 203 -14.13 -15.05 -10.35
C LEU A 203 -12.88 -15.89 -10.60
N LEU A 204 -13.00 -16.93 -11.41
CA LEU A 204 -11.87 -17.77 -11.82
C LEU A 204 -11.76 -17.72 -13.34
N PRO A 205 -10.55 -17.68 -13.92
CA PRO A 205 -10.40 -17.88 -15.36
C PRO A 205 -10.92 -19.27 -15.75
N GLN A 206 -11.61 -19.38 -16.88
CA GLN A 206 -12.10 -20.65 -17.40
C GLN A 206 -10.92 -21.59 -17.65
N VAL A 207 -10.88 -22.72 -16.96
CA VAL A 207 -9.94 -23.80 -17.29
C VAL A 207 -10.68 -24.71 -18.27
N ASP A 208 -10.19 -24.75 -19.50
CA ASP A 208 -10.80 -25.52 -20.59
C ASP A 208 -10.78 -27.03 -20.23
N PRO A 209 -11.94 -27.70 -20.07
CA PRO A 209 -12.00 -29.10 -19.62
C PRO A 209 -11.42 -30.12 -20.62
N GLY A 210 -10.96 -29.68 -21.80
CA GLY A 210 -10.32 -30.52 -22.81
C GLY A 210 -8.85 -30.87 -22.57
N PHE A 211 -8.14 -30.21 -21.63
CA PHE A 211 -6.71 -30.45 -21.43
C PHE A 211 -6.45 -31.57 -20.41
N ARG A 212 -6.57 -32.83 -20.84
CA ARG A 212 -6.15 -34.00 -20.05
C ARG A 212 -4.62 -34.11 -20.03
N SER A 213 -3.95 -33.51 -19.04
CA SER A 213 -2.55 -33.86 -18.74
C SER A 213 -2.50 -35.14 -17.92
N SER A 214 -1.99 -36.21 -18.51
CA SER A 214 -1.55 -37.39 -17.78
C SER A 214 -0.19 -37.10 -17.13
N GLY A 215 -0.10 -37.30 -15.81
CA GLY A 215 1.19 -37.32 -15.09
C GLY A 215 1.45 -36.13 -14.15
N SER A 216 1.60 -36.45 -12.86
CA SER A 216 2.21 -35.69 -11.75
C SER A 216 2.02 -34.16 -11.74
N ALA A 217 1.07 -33.68 -10.94
CA ALA A 217 0.87 -32.27 -10.65
C ALA A 217 1.91 -31.72 -9.67
N THR A 218 3.07 -31.33 -10.20
CA THR A 218 3.94 -30.27 -9.65
C THR A 218 4.57 -29.55 -10.83
N GLY A 219 3.96 -28.46 -11.28
CA GLY A 219 4.54 -27.61 -12.31
C GLY A 219 3.54 -26.69 -13.00
N CYS A 220 3.90 -25.41 -13.06
CA CYS A 220 3.33 -24.35 -13.90
C CYS A 220 1.92 -23.84 -13.58
N TYR A 221 1.83 -22.94 -12.61
CA TYR A 221 1.02 -21.72 -12.75
C TYR A 221 1.97 -20.52 -12.74
N THR A 222 2.55 -20.23 -13.90
CA THR A 222 3.28 -18.98 -14.15
C THR A 222 2.68 -18.35 -15.39
N LEU A 223 2.45 -17.04 -15.32
CA LEU A 223 1.75 -16.14 -16.25
C LEU A 223 0.23 -16.05 -16.06
N ILE A 224 -0.19 -15.09 -15.24
CA ILE A 224 -0.88 -13.85 -15.67
C ILE A 224 -0.68 -12.87 -14.52
N THR A 225 0.30 -11.98 -14.66
CA THR A 225 0.45 -10.79 -13.84
C THR A 225 0.46 -9.59 -14.78
N THR A 226 -0.06 -8.48 -14.28
CA THR A 226 -0.13 -7.12 -14.85
C THR A 226 -1.44 -6.79 -15.57
N TYR A 227 -2.08 -5.72 -15.07
CA TYR A 227 -3.31 -5.04 -15.53
C TYR A 227 -4.64 -5.59 -15.04
N GLY A 228 -5.14 -5.02 -13.93
CA GLY A 228 -6.47 -5.32 -13.42
C GLY A 228 -6.91 -4.37 -12.31
N CYS A 229 -6.75 -3.06 -12.49
CA CYS A 229 -7.38 -2.09 -11.61
C CYS A 229 -7.63 -0.81 -12.41
N ILE A 230 -8.75 -0.78 -13.13
CA ILE A 230 -9.41 0.44 -13.64
C ILE A 230 -10.80 0.02 -14.17
N LEU A 231 -11.82 0.76 -13.74
CA LEU A 231 -13.20 0.87 -14.24
C LEU A 231 -14.22 -0.25 -13.93
N THR A 232 -15.28 0.13 -13.19
CA THR A 232 -16.66 0.10 -13.72
C THR A 232 -17.64 0.96 -12.91
N CYS A 233 -18.36 1.82 -13.65
CA CYS A 233 -19.78 2.26 -13.51
C CYS A 233 -20.07 3.76 -13.33
N LYS A 234 -21.08 4.21 -14.10
CA LYS A 234 -21.57 5.59 -14.28
C LYS A 234 -22.99 5.78 -13.75
N LYS A 235 -23.29 7.07 -13.45
CA LYS A 235 -24.47 7.77 -12.87
C LYS A 235 -24.71 7.38 -11.37
N ILE A 236 -25.31 8.22 -10.51
CA ILE A 236 -24.96 8.24 -9.06
C ILE A 236 -26.14 8.21 -8.07
N LEU A 237 -26.13 7.16 -7.27
CA LEU A 237 -26.75 6.84 -5.99
C LEU A 237 -25.68 6.06 -5.22
N TRP A 238 -25.35 6.45 -4.01
CA TRP A 238 -24.45 5.68 -3.16
C TRP A 238 -25.24 4.58 -2.48
N CYS A 239 -24.97 3.34 -2.88
CA CYS A 239 -25.54 2.15 -2.27
C CYS A 239 -24.48 1.19 -1.72
N LEU A 240 -24.57 0.85 -0.43
CA LEU A 240 -23.68 -0.01 0.36
C LEU A 240 -24.28 -1.39 0.75
N PHE A 241 -24.21 -2.39 -0.10
CA PHE A 241 -24.59 -3.76 0.29
C PHE A 241 -23.63 -4.35 1.34
N CYS A 242 -24.14 -5.20 2.26
CA CYS A 242 -23.37 -5.86 3.34
C CYS A 242 -23.48 -7.39 3.18
N PHE A 243 -22.41 -8.20 3.38
CA PHE A 243 -22.37 -9.60 3.92
C PHE A 243 -20.99 -10.29 3.75
N THR A 244 -20.76 -11.45 4.39
CA THR A 244 -19.46 -12.04 4.81
C THR A 244 -18.84 -13.13 3.88
N VAL A 245 -17.50 -13.16 3.65
CA VAL A 245 -16.78 -14.34 3.08
C VAL A 245 -15.36 -14.54 3.65
N THR A 246 -15.13 -15.74 4.19
CA THR A 246 -13.82 -16.29 4.58
C THR A 246 -13.21 -17.12 3.42
N VAL A 247 -11.88 -17.08 3.29
CA VAL A 247 -10.98 -17.95 2.48
C VAL A 247 -10.27 -17.28 1.26
N ALA A 248 -10.94 -16.60 0.34
CA ALA A 248 -10.28 -16.11 -0.91
C ALA A 248 -9.27 -14.96 -0.71
N ALA A 249 -9.45 -14.11 0.31
CA ALA A 249 -8.53 -12.99 0.59
C ALA A 249 -7.16 -13.44 1.14
N ARG A 250 -6.97 -14.72 1.49
CA ARG A 250 -5.67 -15.26 1.93
C ARG A 250 -4.66 -15.42 0.80
N PHE A 251 -5.07 -15.28 -0.46
CA PHE A 251 -4.18 -15.38 -1.61
C PHE A 251 -3.22 -14.20 -1.70
N VAL A 252 -3.67 -12.99 -1.33
CA VAL A 252 -2.80 -11.81 -1.32
C VAL A 252 -2.07 -11.76 0.02
N ARG A 253 -0.80 -12.15 0.01
CA ARG A 253 0.10 -11.98 1.14
C ARG A 253 0.78 -10.63 1.10
N LEU A 254 1.03 -10.09 2.27
CA LEU A 254 1.76 -8.85 2.42
C LEU A 254 3.25 -9.17 2.40
N ASP A 255 3.99 -8.51 1.52
CA ASP A 255 5.42 -8.75 1.40
C ASP A 255 6.23 -7.53 1.86
N ILE A 256 7.35 -7.78 2.54
CA ILE A 256 8.21 -6.72 3.09
C ILE A 256 8.78 -5.82 1.98
N LEU A 257 9.05 -6.34 0.78
CA LEU A 257 9.60 -5.57 -0.32
C LEU A 257 8.63 -4.45 -0.74
N HIS A 258 7.36 -4.74 -0.99
CA HIS A 258 6.40 -3.72 -1.43
C HIS A 258 5.88 -2.84 -0.30
N VAL A 259 5.67 -3.41 0.90
CA VAL A 259 5.17 -2.67 2.05
C VAL A 259 6.22 -1.71 2.57
N TYR A 260 7.45 -2.17 2.78
CA TYR A 260 8.52 -1.39 3.39
C TYR A 260 9.49 -0.82 2.34
N HIS A 261 10.25 -1.64 1.61
CA HIS A 261 11.33 -1.16 0.75
C HIS A 261 10.86 -0.23 -0.38
N LEU A 262 9.78 -0.58 -1.07
CA LEU A 262 9.15 0.22 -2.14
C LEU A 262 7.95 1.03 -1.62
N GLY A 263 7.78 1.09 -0.31
CA GLY A 263 6.63 1.69 0.34
C GLY A 263 7.03 2.65 1.46
N MET A 264 6.50 2.39 2.65
CA MET A 264 6.62 3.34 3.75
C MET A 264 8.07 3.57 4.21
N GLY A 265 9.00 2.62 4.00
CA GLY A 265 10.42 2.82 4.31
C GLY A 265 11.07 3.86 3.41
N ARG A 266 10.68 3.89 2.13
CA ARG A 266 11.13 4.88 1.16
C ARG A 266 10.58 6.27 1.47
N ASP A 267 9.30 6.35 1.84
CA ASP A 267 8.67 7.61 2.23
C ASP A 267 9.24 8.14 3.56
N PHE A 268 9.45 7.26 4.54
CA PHE A 268 10.06 7.59 5.82
C PHE A 268 11.46 8.19 5.66
N THR A 269 12.33 7.50 4.91
CA THR A 269 13.72 7.94 4.71
C THR A 269 13.79 9.24 3.93
N ALA A 270 12.99 9.41 2.88
CA ALA A 270 12.92 10.67 2.14
C ALA A 270 12.47 11.83 3.03
N SER A 271 11.40 11.64 3.81
CA SER A 271 10.87 12.65 4.74
C SER A 271 11.90 13.03 5.80
N SER A 272 12.59 12.04 6.36
CA SER A 272 13.59 12.25 7.41
C SER A 272 14.83 12.96 6.89
N LEU A 273 15.28 12.67 5.66
CA LEU A 273 16.35 13.42 5.02
C LEU A 273 15.95 14.88 4.77
N VAL A 274 14.69 15.14 4.35
CA VAL A 274 14.21 16.53 4.20
C VAL A 274 14.20 17.27 5.53
N VAL A 275 13.79 16.63 6.63
CA VAL A 275 13.88 17.23 7.98
C VAL A 275 15.34 17.52 8.37
N LEU A 276 16.28 16.65 7.99
CA LEU A 276 17.70 16.83 8.27
C LEU A 276 18.37 17.92 7.43
N LEU A 277 17.74 18.46 6.38
CA LEU A 277 18.29 19.60 5.65
C LEU A 277 18.46 20.82 6.55
N ASP A 278 17.57 21.00 7.53
CA ASP A 278 17.62 22.11 8.48
C ASP A 278 18.85 22.02 9.41
N VAL A 279 19.42 20.83 9.59
CA VAL A 279 20.63 20.61 10.42
C VAL A 279 21.88 21.20 9.76
N TYR A 280 21.90 21.34 8.44
CA TYR A 280 23.03 21.90 7.71
C TYR A 280 23.11 23.42 7.78
N GLU A 281 22.06 24.10 8.26
CA GLU A 281 21.99 25.58 8.36
C GLU A 281 22.38 26.28 7.05
N ALA A 282 22.09 25.63 5.91
CA ALA A 282 22.47 26.11 4.59
C ALA A 282 21.54 27.27 4.15
N GLY A 283 22.08 28.22 3.39
CA GLY A 283 21.30 29.37 2.91
C GLY A 283 20.21 29.02 1.88
N SER A 284 20.25 27.80 1.34
CA SER A 284 19.21 27.28 0.45
C SER A 284 19.12 25.75 0.55
N VAL A 285 17.95 25.21 0.19
CA VAL A 285 17.75 23.76 0.08
C VAL A 285 18.71 23.10 -0.91
N ALA A 286 19.06 23.79 -2.01
CA ALA A 286 20.01 23.26 -2.99
C ALA A 286 21.40 23.06 -2.36
N GLN A 287 21.88 24.07 -1.63
CA GLN A 287 23.14 23.98 -0.89
C GLN A 287 23.10 22.91 0.20
N GLY A 288 21.98 22.80 0.94
CA GLY A 288 21.80 21.72 1.92
C GLY A 288 21.87 20.32 1.30
N LEU A 289 21.26 20.13 0.13
CA LEU A 289 21.33 18.87 -0.61
C LEU A 289 22.73 18.55 -1.16
N GLU A 290 23.50 19.57 -1.54
CA GLU A 290 24.90 19.40 -1.94
C GLU A 290 25.78 18.93 -0.79
N LEU A 291 25.63 19.55 0.39
CA LEU A 291 26.33 19.15 1.61
C LEU A 291 25.95 17.72 2.02
N MET A 292 24.65 17.41 2.05
CA MET A 292 24.15 16.08 2.36
C MET A 292 24.58 15.03 1.32
N THR A 293 24.70 15.40 0.05
CA THR A 293 25.25 14.52 -1.00
C THR A 293 26.74 14.24 -0.78
N ALA A 294 27.51 15.23 -0.31
CA ALA A 294 28.92 15.02 0.05
C ALA A 294 29.04 14.01 1.21
N ASP A 295 28.19 14.14 2.23
CA ASP A 295 28.11 13.19 3.34
C ASP A 295 27.67 11.80 2.90
N LEU A 296 26.70 11.69 1.98
CA LEU A 296 26.31 10.40 1.39
C LEU A 296 27.51 9.73 0.72
N ARG A 297 28.31 10.47 -0.06
CA ARG A 297 29.51 9.93 -0.73
C ARG A 297 30.54 9.46 0.29
N ARG A 298 30.73 10.21 1.38
CA ARG A 298 31.61 9.82 2.50
C ARG A 298 31.11 8.54 3.18
N PHE A 299 29.82 8.44 3.45
CA PHE A 299 29.21 7.24 4.02
C PHE A 299 29.43 6.01 3.12
N LEU A 300 29.17 6.14 1.81
CA LEU A 300 29.34 5.04 0.85
C LEU A 300 30.81 4.60 0.73
N SER A 301 31.76 5.53 0.79
CA SER A 301 33.19 5.18 0.73
C SER A 301 33.66 4.45 1.99
N GLN A 302 33.19 4.85 3.16
CA GLN A 302 33.53 4.22 4.44
C GLN A 302 32.92 2.83 4.60
N THR A 303 31.64 2.67 4.23
CA THR A 303 30.88 1.43 4.45
C THR A 303 30.96 0.45 3.29
N ARG A 304 31.48 0.89 2.13
CA ARG A 304 31.51 0.13 0.87
C ARG A 304 30.11 -0.32 0.41
N ARG A 305 29.06 0.36 0.85
CA ARG A 305 27.69 0.15 0.37
C ARG A 305 27.55 0.70 -1.05
N GLN A 306 26.56 0.18 -1.78
CA GLN A 306 26.27 0.60 -3.14
C GLN A 306 24.84 1.13 -3.23
N LEU A 307 24.70 2.27 -3.91
CA LEU A 307 23.43 2.85 -4.31
C LEU A 307 23.38 3.00 -5.84
N HIS A 308 22.19 2.83 -6.40
CA HIS A 308 21.95 3.01 -7.83
C HIS A 308 21.94 4.49 -8.24
N PHE A 309 21.56 5.39 -7.33
CA PHE A 309 21.71 6.83 -7.50
C PHE A 309 22.98 7.37 -6.81
N LYS A 310 23.46 8.53 -7.26
CA LYS A 310 24.73 9.15 -6.78
C LYS A 310 24.58 10.53 -6.16
N VAL A 311 23.41 11.16 -6.29
CA VAL A 311 23.14 12.53 -5.87
C VAL A 311 21.76 12.57 -5.22
N LEU A 312 21.65 13.24 -4.06
CA LEU A 312 20.36 13.54 -3.45
C LEU A 312 19.82 14.83 -4.08
N SER A 313 18.70 14.72 -4.79
CA SER A 313 18.02 15.86 -5.41
C SER A 313 16.60 16.00 -4.86
N ARG A 314 16.01 17.19 -5.03
CA ARG A 314 14.59 17.41 -4.72
C ARG A 314 13.68 16.39 -5.39
N ASP A 315 13.94 16.10 -6.66
CA ASP A 315 13.17 15.11 -7.43
C ASP A 315 13.32 13.70 -6.86
N LEU A 316 14.54 13.29 -6.50
CA LEU A 316 14.79 11.99 -5.91
C LEU A 316 14.10 11.81 -4.54
N LEU A 317 13.99 12.87 -3.76
CA LEU A 317 13.30 12.87 -2.46
C LEU A 317 11.78 13.12 -2.60
N GLY A 318 11.28 13.36 -3.81
CA GLY A 318 9.88 13.77 -4.03
C GLY A 318 9.52 15.11 -3.36
N TYR A 319 10.51 15.93 -3.01
CA TYR A 319 10.34 17.17 -2.26
C TYR A 319 10.25 18.37 -3.21
N LYS A 320 9.03 18.64 -3.67
CA LYS A 320 8.74 19.73 -4.62
C LYS A 320 8.60 21.07 -3.91
N THR A 321 7.78 21.09 -2.87
CA THR A 321 7.44 22.28 -2.07
C THR A 321 7.28 21.92 -0.60
N ASP A 322 7.24 22.90 0.30
CA ASP A 322 7.02 22.66 1.72
C ASP A 322 5.64 22.08 2.07
N ASN A 323 4.67 22.24 1.16
CA ASN A 323 3.30 21.75 1.33
C ASN A 323 3.08 20.36 0.73
N THR A 324 4.12 19.74 0.16
CA THR A 324 4.05 18.39 -0.40
C THR A 324 4.81 17.42 0.48
N PHE A 325 4.21 16.26 0.76
CA PHE A 325 4.88 15.18 1.46
C PHE A 325 6.03 14.62 0.61
N PRO A 326 7.27 14.57 1.14
CA PRO A 326 8.36 13.85 0.49
C PRO A 326 8.01 12.38 0.28
N SER A 327 8.33 11.87 -0.90
CA SER A 327 8.16 10.46 -1.27
C SER A 327 9.37 10.06 -2.10
N GLY A 328 10.20 9.14 -1.61
CA GLY A 328 11.40 8.74 -2.33
C GLY A 328 11.06 8.23 -3.74
N HIS A 329 11.77 8.72 -4.75
CA HIS A 329 11.55 8.37 -6.16
C HIS A 329 12.64 7.46 -6.74
N TRP A 330 13.52 6.90 -5.90
CA TRP A 330 14.47 5.90 -6.37
C TRP A 330 13.75 4.62 -6.83
N SER A 331 14.28 4.02 -7.89
CA SER A 331 13.63 2.95 -8.64
C SER A 331 13.91 1.55 -8.10
N LYS A 332 14.87 1.39 -7.18
CA LYS A 332 15.31 0.09 -6.66
C LYS A 332 14.99 -0.04 -5.18
N GLY A 333 14.20 -1.05 -4.81
CA GLY A 333 13.90 -1.34 -3.41
C GLY A 333 15.15 -1.67 -2.57
N ALA A 334 16.22 -2.13 -3.22
CA ALA A 334 17.52 -2.36 -2.59
C ALA A 334 18.22 -1.07 -2.12
N ASP A 335 17.83 0.11 -2.62
CA ASP A 335 18.43 1.37 -2.18
C ASP A 335 17.88 1.78 -0.80
N THR A 336 16.61 1.51 -0.49
CA THR A 336 15.94 1.95 0.75
C THR A 336 16.69 1.54 2.03
N PRO A 337 17.17 0.29 2.21
CA PRO A 337 17.97 -0.10 3.36
C PRO A 337 19.27 0.68 3.49
N VAL A 338 19.96 0.94 2.36
CA VAL A 338 21.22 1.68 2.37
C VAL A 338 20.99 3.15 2.72
N VAL A 339 19.88 3.74 2.24
CA VAL A 339 19.46 5.10 2.64
C VAL A 339 19.08 5.14 4.12
N MET A 340 18.44 4.10 4.66
CA MET A 340 18.14 3.99 6.09
C MET A 340 19.44 3.90 6.93
N GLU A 341 20.42 3.11 6.50
CA GLU A 341 21.74 3.06 7.14
C GLU A 341 22.45 4.42 7.09
N PHE A 342 22.37 5.12 5.95
CA PHE A 342 22.89 6.48 5.81
C PHE A 342 22.19 7.46 6.75
N LEU A 343 20.86 7.40 6.86
CA LEU A 343 20.08 8.23 7.78
C LEU A 343 20.54 8.05 9.24
N LEU A 344 20.71 6.80 9.68
CA LEU A 344 21.23 6.49 11.01
C LEU A 344 22.66 7.01 11.21
N TRP A 345 23.52 6.81 10.21
CA TRP A 345 24.89 7.31 10.26
C TRP A 345 24.90 8.84 10.39
N LEU A 346 24.06 9.54 9.62
CA LEU A 346 23.97 11.00 9.60
C LEU A 346 23.46 11.55 10.94
N LEU A 347 22.40 10.95 11.50
CA LEU A 347 21.89 11.33 12.82
C LEU A 347 22.96 11.20 13.91
N ARG A 348 23.79 10.14 13.86
CA ARG A 348 24.93 9.97 14.78
C ARG A 348 26.01 11.03 14.61
N GLN A 349 26.26 11.51 13.39
CA GLN A 349 27.20 12.63 13.16
C GLN A 349 26.69 13.94 13.79
N HIS A 350 25.37 14.10 13.92
CA HIS A 350 24.72 15.29 14.45
C HIS A 350 24.04 15.04 15.81
N GLN A 351 24.63 14.19 16.65
CA GLN A 351 24.02 13.75 17.92
C GLN A 351 23.59 14.93 18.80
N SER A 352 24.38 16.00 18.89
CA SER A 352 24.02 17.19 19.68
C SER A 352 22.73 17.87 19.21
N LYS A 353 22.47 17.89 17.90
CA LYS A 353 21.23 18.41 17.32
C LYS A 353 20.07 17.45 17.52
N VAL A 354 20.33 16.14 17.42
CA VAL A 354 19.35 15.10 17.75
C VAL A 354 18.90 15.25 19.20
N ASP A 355 19.83 15.40 20.14
CA ASP A 355 19.51 15.55 21.56
C ASP A 355 18.70 16.83 21.84
N GLY A 356 18.85 17.87 21.03
CA GLY A 356 18.11 19.13 21.15
C GLY A 356 16.71 19.14 20.51
N ASP A 357 16.42 18.26 19.55
CA ASP A 357 15.16 18.30 18.78
C ASP A 357 14.34 17.01 18.93
N GLN A 358 13.10 17.16 19.42
CA GLN A 358 12.19 16.03 19.64
C GLN A 358 11.91 15.21 18.38
N LEU A 359 11.72 15.85 17.22
CA LEU A 359 11.45 15.14 15.97
C LEU A 359 12.67 14.31 15.56
N LEU A 360 13.87 14.86 15.64
CA LEU A 360 15.11 14.15 15.32
C LEU A 360 15.33 12.92 16.23
N ARG A 361 15.00 13.00 17.52
CA ARG A 361 15.06 11.83 18.44
C ARG A 361 14.10 10.72 18.03
N VAL A 362 12.88 11.08 17.65
CA VAL A 362 11.87 10.11 17.20
C VAL A 362 12.29 9.48 15.86
N ILE A 363 12.84 10.26 14.93
CA ILE A 363 13.40 9.75 13.67
C ILE A 363 14.53 8.75 13.96
N PHE A 364 15.44 9.07 14.89
CA PHE A 364 16.52 8.19 15.28
C PHE A 364 16.00 6.87 15.85
N GLY A 365 15.06 6.92 16.80
CA GLY A 365 14.44 5.72 17.38
C GLY A 365 13.72 4.86 16.34
N ALA A 366 12.96 5.48 15.44
CA ALA A 366 12.32 4.79 14.31
C ALA A 366 13.34 4.08 13.41
N ALA A 367 14.36 4.81 12.97
CA ALA A 367 15.38 4.27 12.06
C ALA A 367 16.16 3.12 12.72
N ASP A 368 16.47 3.24 14.01
CA ASP A 368 17.21 2.21 14.76
C ASP A 368 16.35 0.95 14.93
N ALA A 369 15.08 1.11 15.34
CA ALA A 369 14.14 0.01 15.48
C ALA A 369 13.95 -0.74 14.14
N MET A 370 13.80 -0.02 13.03
CA MET A 370 13.73 -0.65 11.72
C MET A 370 15.05 -1.34 11.33
N GLY A 371 16.20 -0.77 11.72
CA GLY A 371 17.49 -1.43 11.57
C GLY A 371 17.57 -2.75 12.33
N VAL A 372 17.06 -2.80 13.56
CA VAL A 372 16.95 -4.05 14.35
C VAL A 372 16.03 -5.04 13.64
N PHE A 373 14.83 -4.62 13.23
CA PHE A 373 13.88 -5.45 12.51
C PHE A 373 14.54 -6.11 11.28
N MET A 374 15.15 -5.30 10.40
CA MET A 374 15.71 -5.78 9.15
C MET A 374 16.92 -6.69 9.35
N ARG A 375 17.79 -6.42 10.34
CA ARG A 375 18.91 -7.31 10.66
C ARG A 375 18.42 -8.65 11.18
N THR A 376 17.47 -8.64 12.11
CA THR A 376 16.92 -9.88 12.69
C THR A 376 16.20 -10.71 11.63
N VAL A 377 15.37 -10.09 10.78
CA VAL A 377 14.58 -10.84 9.80
C VAL A 377 15.46 -11.45 8.71
N LEU A 378 16.48 -10.73 8.24
CA LEU A 378 17.40 -11.19 7.19
C LEU A 378 18.45 -12.19 7.69
N ALA A 379 18.80 -12.15 8.98
CA ALA A 379 19.69 -13.14 9.59
C ALA A 379 18.94 -14.42 10.01
N GLY A 380 17.64 -14.30 10.30
CA GLY A 380 16.80 -15.42 10.69
C GLY A 380 16.50 -16.40 9.55
N GLY A 381 16.16 -17.64 9.91
CA GLY A 381 15.69 -18.65 8.97
C GLY A 381 14.21 -18.47 8.59
N LEU A 382 13.67 -19.45 7.84
CA LEU A 382 12.23 -19.51 7.56
C LEU A 382 11.39 -19.64 8.83
N TRP A 383 11.92 -20.36 9.82
CA TRP A 383 11.31 -20.60 11.13
C TRP A 383 12.12 -19.86 12.19
N LEU A 384 11.56 -18.77 12.70
CA LEU A 384 12.15 -17.94 13.73
C LEU A 384 11.94 -18.56 15.11
N THR A 385 12.92 -18.41 15.99
CA THR A 385 12.75 -18.66 17.43
C THR A 385 11.81 -17.63 18.05
N SER A 386 11.23 -17.93 19.21
CA SER A 386 10.38 -16.96 19.93
C SER A 386 11.13 -15.67 20.29
N ALA A 387 12.43 -15.74 20.58
CA ALA A 387 13.24 -14.55 20.87
C ALA A 387 13.39 -13.63 19.63
N GLU A 388 13.65 -14.22 18.47
CA GLU A 388 13.74 -13.48 17.20
C GLU A 388 12.36 -12.89 16.83
N ALA A 389 11.30 -13.68 16.93
CA ALA A 389 9.94 -13.23 16.61
C ALA A 389 9.46 -12.10 17.54
N THR A 390 9.74 -12.17 18.84
CA THR A 390 9.48 -11.08 19.78
C THR A 390 10.28 -9.82 19.40
N THR A 391 11.57 -9.98 19.10
CA THR A 391 12.42 -8.85 18.68
C THR A 391 11.87 -8.19 17.41
N LEU A 392 11.42 -8.98 16.43
CA LEU A 392 10.78 -8.45 15.22
C LEU A 392 9.47 -7.74 15.52
N TYR A 393 8.60 -8.33 16.34
CA TYR A 393 7.34 -7.69 16.71
C TYR A 393 7.57 -6.35 17.40
N ASP A 394 8.40 -6.32 18.44
CA ASP A 394 8.66 -5.13 19.25
C ASP A 394 9.28 -4.01 18.40
N SER A 395 10.32 -4.33 17.63
CA SER A 395 10.99 -3.35 16.77
C SER A 395 10.11 -2.87 15.61
N GLY A 396 9.31 -3.76 15.02
CA GLY A 396 8.38 -3.42 13.94
C GLY A 396 7.24 -2.52 14.41
N MET A 397 6.68 -2.77 15.59
CA MET A 397 5.67 -1.94 16.23
C MET A 397 6.24 -0.58 16.67
N HIS A 398 7.45 -0.57 17.23
CA HIS A 398 8.12 0.66 17.59
C HIS A 398 8.34 1.57 16.38
N PHE A 399 8.78 1.02 15.25
CA PHE A 399 8.90 1.81 14.01
C PHE A 399 7.56 2.45 13.62
N LEU A 400 6.48 1.67 13.64
CA LEU A 400 5.14 2.14 13.26
C LEU A 400 4.66 3.27 14.19
N GLN A 401 4.83 3.08 15.49
CA GLN A 401 4.49 4.08 16.51
C GLN A 401 5.30 5.36 16.34
N SER A 402 6.62 5.23 16.18
CA SER A 402 7.51 6.37 15.97
C SER A 402 7.23 7.09 14.64
N TYR A 403 6.82 6.38 13.58
CA TYR A 403 6.32 7.02 12.36
C TYR A 403 5.10 7.90 12.64
N GLY A 404 4.11 7.36 13.37
CA GLY A 404 2.93 8.12 13.79
C GLY A 404 3.28 9.36 14.61
N LYS A 405 4.25 9.23 15.53
CA LYS A 405 4.75 10.35 16.35
C LYS A 405 5.50 11.39 15.50
N CYS A 406 6.30 10.97 14.52
CA CYS A 406 6.90 11.88 13.53
C CYS A 406 5.83 12.68 12.77
N ALA A 407 4.76 12.02 12.33
CA ALA A 407 3.65 12.68 11.65
C ALA A 407 2.93 13.70 12.55
N SER A 408 2.65 13.33 13.80
CA SER A 408 2.05 14.24 14.78
C SER A 408 2.92 15.47 15.06
N ILE A 409 4.22 15.28 15.33
CA ILE A 409 5.16 16.40 15.58
C ILE A 409 5.30 17.28 14.35
N ALA A 410 5.45 16.71 13.15
CA ALA A 410 5.54 17.47 11.91
C ALA A 410 4.26 18.29 11.65
N PHE A 411 3.08 17.70 11.89
CA PHE A 411 1.80 18.39 11.78
C PHE A 411 1.70 19.56 12.76
N ARG A 412 2.07 19.38 14.04
CA ARG A 412 2.11 20.47 15.04
C ARG A 412 3.06 21.59 14.64
N ARG A 413 4.15 21.27 13.94
CA ARG A 413 5.11 22.24 13.39
C ARG A 413 4.67 22.87 12.05
N ASN A 414 3.45 22.59 11.56
CA ASN A 414 2.95 22.97 10.24
C ASN A 414 3.86 22.52 9.08
N LEU A 415 4.44 21.33 9.18
CA LEU A 415 5.31 20.74 8.17
C LEU A 415 4.62 19.55 7.50
N CYS A 416 4.46 19.59 6.17
CA CYS A 416 4.06 18.42 5.40
C CYS A 416 5.28 17.51 5.19
N ARG A 417 5.57 16.61 6.13
CA ARG A 417 6.71 15.68 6.05
C ARG A 417 6.27 14.22 6.00
N TYR A 418 5.56 13.72 7.01
CA TYR A 418 5.23 12.28 7.08
C TYR A 418 3.78 12.03 6.66
N ASN A 419 3.59 11.30 5.55
CA ASN A 419 2.27 10.94 5.04
C ASN A 419 1.79 9.61 5.63
N LEU A 420 0.55 9.56 6.12
CA LEU A 420 -0.07 8.33 6.61
C LEU A 420 -0.67 7.53 5.45
N THR A 421 0.09 6.58 4.90
CA THR A 421 -0.33 5.75 3.76
C THR A 421 -0.97 4.42 4.21
N PRO A 422 -1.82 3.78 3.39
CA PRO A 422 -2.34 2.44 3.68
C PRO A 422 -1.26 1.37 3.92
N LYS A 423 -0.04 1.58 3.42
CA LYS A 423 1.08 0.65 3.65
C LYS A 423 1.49 0.57 5.14
N LEU A 424 1.27 1.62 5.92
CA LEU A 424 1.45 1.59 7.38
C LEU A 424 0.49 0.59 8.03
N HIS A 425 -0.75 0.51 7.55
CA HIS A 425 -1.71 -0.48 8.01
C HIS A 425 -1.33 -1.89 7.57
N CYS A 426 -0.82 -2.07 6.34
CA CYS A 426 -0.25 -3.35 5.92
C CYS A 426 0.92 -3.77 6.80
N TRP A 427 1.81 -2.85 7.16
CA TRP A 427 2.91 -3.12 8.07
C TRP A 427 2.45 -3.53 9.47
N HIS A 428 1.40 -2.88 9.99
CA HIS A 428 0.77 -3.30 11.22
C HIS A 428 0.30 -4.76 11.15
N HIS A 429 -0.33 -5.19 10.05
CA HIS A 429 -0.74 -6.60 9.88
C HIS A 429 0.43 -7.58 9.86
N LEU A 430 1.56 -7.22 9.22
CA LEU A 430 2.79 -8.03 9.27
C LEU A 430 3.28 -8.23 10.71
N CYS A 431 3.30 -7.15 11.51
CA CYS A 431 3.68 -7.23 12.92
C CYS A 431 2.64 -8.00 13.76
N TYR A 432 1.35 -7.82 13.46
CA TYR A 432 0.26 -8.47 14.18
C TYR A 432 0.23 -9.98 13.94
N ASP A 433 0.57 -10.46 12.74
CA ASP A 433 0.67 -11.90 12.48
C ASP A 433 1.78 -12.56 13.31
N LEU A 434 2.91 -11.87 13.51
CA LEU A 434 3.95 -12.31 14.46
C LEU A 434 3.41 -12.37 15.89
N LYS A 435 2.74 -11.29 16.35
CA LYS A 435 2.13 -11.24 17.68
C LYS A 435 1.16 -12.37 17.93
N ARG A 436 0.27 -12.65 16.97
CA ARG A 436 -0.70 -13.76 17.07
C ARG A 436 0.00 -15.11 17.18
N SER A 437 1.14 -15.29 16.50
CA SER A 437 1.92 -16.54 16.60
C SER A 437 2.62 -16.68 17.96
N LEU A 438 3.10 -15.56 18.53
CA LEU A 438 3.69 -15.48 19.87
C LEU A 438 2.65 -15.78 20.96
N ASP A 439 1.46 -15.17 20.86
CA ASP A 439 0.37 -15.35 21.83
C ASP A 439 -0.16 -16.78 21.90
N ARG A 440 0.04 -17.56 20.83
CA ARG A 440 -0.29 -18.98 20.79
C ARG A 440 0.76 -19.88 21.47
N GLY A 441 1.87 -19.32 21.93
CA GLY A 441 2.95 -20.08 22.56
C GLY A 441 3.64 -21.05 21.60
N LEU A 442 3.67 -20.75 20.30
CA LEU A 442 4.37 -21.60 19.33
C LEU A 442 5.88 -21.56 19.58
N GLN A 443 6.56 -22.70 19.41
CA GLN A 443 8.03 -22.78 19.54
C GLN A 443 8.76 -22.08 18.38
N TYR A 444 8.15 -22.12 17.19
CA TYR A 444 8.69 -21.55 15.97
C TYR A 444 7.64 -20.68 15.28
N HIS A 445 8.10 -19.58 14.69
CA HIS A 445 7.26 -18.58 14.07
C HIS A 445 7.66 -18.42 12.60
N LEU A 446 6.68 -18.33 11.70
CA LEU A 446 6.97 -18.15 10.29
C LEU A 446 7.58 -16.76 10.08
N SER A 447 8.75 -16.71 9.44
CA SER A 447 9.42 -15.45 9.11
C SER A 447 8.57 -14.65 8.11
N PRO A 448 8.41 -13.32 8.28
CA PRO A 448 7.77 -12.47 7.29
C PRO A 448 8.47 -12.48 5.92
N LEU A 449 9.72 -12.96 5.84
CA LEU A 449 10.41 -13.19 4.56
C LEU A 449 9.82 -14.35 3.75
N ALA A 450 9.03 -15.24 4.36
CA ALA A 450 8.37 -16.34 3.65
C ALA A 450 7.47 -15.84 2.52
N ASP A 451 6.86 -14.66 2.72
CA ASP A 451 6.00 -14.00 1.74
C ASP A 451 6.74 -12.92 0.94
N ALA A 452 8.07 -12.77 1.11
CA ALA A 452 8.83 -11.68 0.51
C ALA A 452 9.26 -11.96 -0.95
N ASN A 453 8.91 -11.05 -1.85
CA ASN A 453 9.16 -11.20 -3.29
C ASN A 453 10.55 -10.74 -3.78
N PHE A 454 11.56 -10.67 -2.89
CA PHE A 454 12.90 -10.20 -3.27
C PHE A 454 13.54 -11.06 -4.38
N ALA A 455 13.49 -12.39 -4.20
CA ALA A 455 14.08 -13.33 -5.13
C ALA A 455 13.32 -13.35 -6.47
N ASP A 456 12.00 -13.26 -6.40
CA ASP A 456 11.13 -13.24 -7.57
C ASP A 456 11.32 -11.98 -8.41
N GLU A 457 11.42 -10.80 -7.78
CA GLU A 457 11.72 -9.55 -8.48
C GLU A 457 13.09 -9.59 -9.16
N ASP A 458 14.14 -10.08 -8.48
CA ASP A 458 15.46 -10.20 -9.12
C ASP A 458 15.45 -11.22 -10.25
N PHE A 459 14.72 -12.34 -10.09
CA PHE A 459 14.52 -13.32 -11.15
C PHE A 459 13.85 -12.69 -12.38
N VAL A 460 12.70 -12.03 -12.20
CA VAL A 460 12.00 -11.32 -13.27
C VAL A 460 12.91 -10.27 -13.90
N GLY A 461 13.67 -9.51 -13.11
CA GLY A 461 14.64 -8.53 -13.58
C GLY A 461 15.78 -9.14 -14.43
N ARG A 462 16.29 -10.32 -14.05
CA ARG A 462 17.29 -11.07 -14.82
C ARG A 462 16.72 -11.61 -16.12
N VAL A 463 15.54 -12.23 -16.09
CA VAL A 463 14.86 -12.75 -17.28
C VAL A 463 14.48 -11.63 -18.24
N SER A 464 13.99 -10.50 -17.73
CA SER A 464 13.66 -9.31 -18.52
C SER A 464 14.90 -8.68 -19.18
N ARG A 465 16.06 -8.66 -18.50
CA ARG A 465 17.33 -8.25 -19.12
C ARG A 465 17.77 -9.21 -20.21
N LEU A 466 17.60 -10.51 -19.99
CA LEU A 466 17.92 -11.54 -20.98
C LEU A 466 17.04 -11.41 -22.23
N SER A 467 15.75 -11.14 -22.06
CA SER A 467 14.81 -11.01 -23.17
C SER A 467 15.08 -9.81 -24.08
N ARG A 468 15.71 -8.74 -23.56
CA ARG A 468 16.17 -7.60 -24.38
C ARG A 468 17.44 -7.89 -25.18
N ARG A 469 18.14 -9.00 -24.91
CA ARG A 469 19.41 -9.37 -25.56
C ARG A 469 19.26 -10.48 -26.61
N VAL A 470 18.04 -10.83 -26.97
CA VAL A 470 17.72 -11.83 -27.99
C VAL A 470 16.94 -11.19 -29.14
N SER A 471 16.88 -11.86 -30.30
CA SER A 471 16.11 -11.37 -31.44
C SER A 471 14.63 -11.17 -31.07
N PRO A 472 14.03 -10.00 -31.37
CA PRO A 472 12.61 -9.74 -31.09
C PRO A 472 11.66 -10.77 -31.72
N ARG A 473 12.00 -11.29 -32.91
CA ARG A 473 11.18 -12.29 -33.64
C ARG A 473 11.04 -13.62 -32.90
N LEU A 474 12.00 -13.95 -32.05
CA LEU A 474 12.05 -15.20 -31.30
C LEU A 474 12.25 -14.93 -29.80
N GLN A 475 11.75 -13.78 -29.30
CA GLN A 475 12.11 -13.29 -27.97
C GLN A 475 11.80 -14.29 -26.87
N ALA A 476 10.57 -14.83 -26.83
CA ALA A 476 10.16 -15.83 -25.84
C ALA A 476 11.05 -17.09 -25.92
N LEU A 477 11.12 -17.72 -27.10
CA LEU A 477 11.86 -18.97 -27.30
C LEU A 477 13.36 -18.82 -27.00
N ARG A 478 14.00 -17.74 -27.44
CA ARG A 478 15.43 -17.48 -27.21
C ARG A 478 15.72 -17.09 -25.76
N THR A 479 14.80 -16.41 -25.08
CA THR A 479 14.92 -16.12 -23.64
C THR A 479 14.90 -17.42 -22.84
N ILE A 480 13.92 -18.29 -23.10
CA ILE A 480 13.81 -19.60 -22.45
C ILE A 480 15.05 -20.46 -22.75
N GLY A 481 15.45 -20.56 -24.02
CA GLY A 481 16.62 -21.35 -24.41
C GLY A 481 17.92 -20.89 -23.75
N ARG A 482 18.16 -19.56 -23.67
CA ARG A 482 19.33 -19.03 -22.96
C ARG A 482 19.25 -19.22 -21.45
N TYR A 483 18.06 -19.08 -20.85
CA TYR A 483 17.86 -19.34 -19.44
C TYR A 483 18.17 -20.81 -19.10
N LEU A 484 17.59 -21.76 -19.85
CA LEU A 484 17.84 -23.20 -19.65
C LEU A 484 19.32 -23.58 -19.84
N ALA A 485 20.00 -22.99 -20.82
CA ALA A 485 21.43 -23.18 -21.01
C ALA A 485 22.25 -22.68 -19.81
N ALA A 486 21.92 -21.50 -19.26
CA ALA A 486 22.57 -20.95 -18.07
C ALA A 486 22.29 -21.80 -16.81
N THR A 487 21.04 -22.22 -16.61
CA THR A 487 20.65 -23.11 -15.50
C THR A 487 21.38 -24.44 -15.58
N ARG A 488 21.45 -25.06 -16.76
CA ARG A 488 22.19 -26.31 -16.96
C ARG A 488 23.66 -26.15 -16.61
N ALA A 489 24.30 -25.07 -17.05
CA ALA A 489 25.71 -24.80 -16.75
C ALA A 489 25.97 -24.67 -15.24
N GLN A 490 25.07 -24.02 -14.50
CA GLN A 490 25.17 -23.91 -13.03
C GLN A 490 24.98 -25.27 -12.33
N LEU A 491 24.02 -26.08 -12.78
CA LEU A 491 23.77 -27.40 -12.21
C LEU A 491 24.94 -28.37 -12.43
N THR A 492 25.62 -28.28 -13.58
CA THR A 492 26.79 -29.13 -13.86
C THR A 492 28.02 -28.77 -13.04
N VAL A 493 28.21 -27.50 -12.65
CA VAL A 493 29.33 -27.09 -11.80
C VAL A 493 29.21 -27.67 -10.39
N GLY A 494 27.99 -27.82 -9.87
CA GLY A 494 27.75 -28.39 -8.53
C GLY A 494 27.81 -29.92 -8.45
N GLN A 495 28.08 -30.64 -9.55
CA GLN A 495 28.20 -32.10 -9.56
C GLN A 495 29.66 -32.58 -9.67
N GLY A 496 30.62 -31.66 -9.78
CA GLY A 496 32.05 -31.95 -9.92
C GLY A 496 32.88 -31.84 -8.64
N ASP A 497 32.26 -31.42 -7.54
CA ASP A 497 32.77 -31.47 -6.16
C ASP A 497 31.97 -32.54 -5.39
#